data_AF-A0A7J2TQN7-F1
#
_entry.id   AF-A0A7J2TQN7-F1
#
_cell.length_a   1.000
_cell.length_b   1.000
_cell.length_c   1.000
_cell.angle_alpha   90.00
_cell.angle_beta   90.00
_cell.angle_gamma   90.00
#
_symmetry.space_group_name_H-M   'P 1'
#
loop_
_entity.id
_entity.type
_entity.pdbx_description
1 polymer ?
#
loop_
_entity_poly.entity_id
_entity_poly.type
_entity_poly.pdbx_seq_one_letter_code
_entity_poly.pdbx_strand_id
1 'polypeptide(L)'
;MAEQQLADAMLAKFACREDAYAVQLPKGGYVKVEQPLTSKIVQRHLVGVETVGVYQLNTQSMVKWLCFDLDPERLEDPKASAQRLLHVCFEKKVEENEVERPRIWSHSVLLEASRFPDPSYHVWIFFAIPVPAKVARWLGLRILELASLSPKQVEVFPKQSEITKEQSYGNLVKLPFGFHQVERKWSRALDFESFETLSSNVLLEKWGLSLSEADIAKILKFKDKRHVQAAFVLPRGNKPLKCGEEEKAVKFLIKYWRKGQRNQLELAFLGYCIKRGVSHESARRIIARVCDLTSDEEKAARLRLVDYHYQNRRSLGSGLMAVSGLREIVREALEWA
;
A
#
# COMPACT_ATOMS: atom_id res chain seq x y z
N MET A 1 25.41 -27.76 7.46
CA MET A 1 24.21 -28.28 6.78
C MET A 1 23.03 -27.31 6.87
N ALA A 2 22.63 -26.85 8.08
CA ALA A 2 21.51 -25.91 8.23
C ALA A 2 21.74 -24.56 7.51
N GLU A 3 22.94 -23.96 7.60
CA GLU A 3 23.26 -22.70 6.90
C GLU A 3 23.23 -22.83 5.37
N GLN A 4 23.66 -23.99 4.84
CA GLN A 4 23.60 -24.29 3.41
C GLN A 4 22.14 -24.38 2.95
N GLN A 5 21.30 -25.13 3.67
CA GLN A 5 19.87 -25.24 3.37
C GLN A 5 19.17 -23.88 3.40
N LEU A 6 19.48 -23.03 4.40
CA LEU A 6 18.94 -21.68 4.47
C LEU A 6 19.39 -20.82 3.29
N ALA A 7 20.67 -20.87 2.93
CA ALA A 7 21.21 -20.12 1.79
C ALA A 7 20.57 -20.56 0.46
N ASP A 8 20.38 -21.86 0.26
CA ASP A 8 19.71 -22.41 -0.92
C ASP A 8 18.23 -22.00 -0.97
N ALA A 9 17.54 -22.03 0.17
CA ALA A 9 16.16 -21.56 0.27
C ALA A 9 16.04 -20.05 -0.01
N MET A 10 17.01 -19.25 0.43
CA MET A 10 17.06 -17.82 0.12
C MET A 10 17.26 -17.58 -1.38
N LEU A 11 18.19 -18.28 -2.03
CA LEU A 11 18.35 -18.19 -3.49
C LEU A 11 17.06 -18.53 -4.21
N ALA A 12 16.48 -19.69 -3.89
CA ALA A 12 15.27 -20.18 -4.53
C ALA A 12 14.11 -19.18 -4.44
N LYS A 13 13.96 -18.51 -3.28
CA LYS A 13 12.85 -17.58 -3.03
C LYS A 13 13.11 -16.16 -3.49
N PHE A 14 14.33 -15.64 -3.36
CA PHE A 14 14.63 -14.22 -3.55
C PHE A 14 15.36 -13.89 -4.86
N ALA A 15 16.13 -14.83 -5.44
CA ALA A 15 16.91 -14.55 -6.65
C ALA A 15 16.02 -14.59 -7.90
N CYS A 16 15.46 -13.44 -8.30
CA CYS A 16 14.79 -13.28 -9.60
C CYS A 16 15.81 -13.12 -10.74
N ARG A 17 16.93 -12.46 -10.47
CA ARG A 17 18.13 -12.43 -11.32
C ARG A 17 19.18 -13.32 -10.69
N GLU A 18 19.61 -14.31 -11.45
CA GLU A 18 20.60 -15.28 -11.01
C GLU A 18 21.99 -14.93 -11.52
N ASP A 19 22.10 -14.08 -12.54
CA ASP A 19 23.32 -13.65 -13.22
C ASP A 19 23.96 -12.37 -12.64
N ALA A 20 23.28 -11.69 -11.71
CA ALA A 20 23.80 -10.51 -11.03
C ALA A 20 23.19 -10.31 -9.65
N TYR A 21 23.95 -9.65 -8.77
CA TYR A 21 23.50 -9.19 -7.45
C TYR A 21 24.11 -7.82 -7.14
N ALA A 22 23.82 -7.26 -5.96
CA ALA A 22 24.50 -6.07 -5.49
C ALA A 22 25.13 -6.29 -4.11
N VAL A 23 26.23 -5.58 -3.84
CA VAL A 23 26.91 -5.58 -2.55
C VAL A 23 26.88 -4.17 -1.97
N GLN A 24 26.52 -4.06 -0.69
CA GLN A 24 26.55 -2.79 0.03
C GLN A 24 27.99 -2.35 0.27
N LEU A 25 28.30 -1.09 -0.05
CA LEU A 25 29.61 -0.53 0.28
C LEU A 25 29.64 -0.10 1.76
N PRO A 26 30.83 -0.08 2.41
CA PRO A 26 30.94 0.30 3.82
C PRO A 26 30.40 1.70 4.15
N LYS A 27 30.48 2.64 3.20
CA LYS A 27 29.97 4.01 3.34
C LYS A 27 28.50 4.16 2.92
N GLY A 28 27.81 3.05 2.65
CA GLY A 28 26.44 3.03 2.12
C GLY A 28 26.37 2.95 0.61
N GLY A 29 25.15 2.84 0.09
CA GLY A 29 24.90 2.53 -1.31
C GLY A 29 25.23 1.08 -1.68
N TYR A 30 24.91 0.71 -2.91
CA TYR A 30 25.11 -0.63 -3.44
C TYR A 30 25.81 -0.56 -4.79
N VAL A 31 26.75 -1.48 -5.02
CA VAL A 31 27.39 -1.68 -6.32
C VAL A 31 26.90 -2.98 -6.94
N LYS A 32 26.58 -2.94 -8.23
CA LYS A 32 26.20 -4.13 -9.00
C LYS A 32 27.43 -5.01 -9.22
N VAL A 33 27.25 -6.31 -9.04
CA VAL A 33 28.20 -7.35 -9.40
C VAL A 33 27.56 -8.21 -10.49
N GLU A 34 28.15 -8.20 -11.69
CA GLU A 34 27.71 -9.00 -12.85
C GLU A 34 28.31 -10.41 -12.78
N GLN A 35 27.94 -11.14 -11.73
CA GLN A 35 28.31 -12.53 -11.51
C GLN A 35 27.12 -13.29 -10.92
N PRO A 36 27.09 -14.62 -11.08
CA PRO A 36 26.01 -15.40 -10.53
C PRO A 36 25.87 -15.26 -9.01
N LEU A 37 24.64 -15.10 -8.54
CA LEU A 37 24.35 -15.12 -7.11
C LEU A 37 24.31 -16.58 -6.63
N THR A 38 25.33 -16.99 -5.88
CA THR A 38 25.53 -18.38 -5.42
C THR A 38 25.29 -18.54 -3.92
N SER A 39 25.10 -19.78 -3.46
CA SER A 39 24.80 -20.05 -2.04
C SER A 39 25.96 -19.64 -1.14
N LYS A 40 27.19 -19.71 -1.65
CA LYS A 40 28.39 -19.24 -0.95
C LYS A 40 28.35 -17.72 -0.70
N ILE A 41 27.83 -16.95 -1.65
CA ILE A 41 27.66 -15.49 -1.50
C ILE A 41 26.54 -15.21 -0.48
N VAL A 42 25.44 -15.97 -0.54
CA VAL A 42 24.36 -15.86 0.46
C VAL A 42 24.83 -16.26 1.86
N GLN A 43 25.72 -17.26 2.00
CA GLN A 43 26.33 -17.59 3.29
C GLN A 43 27.16 -16.43 3.85
N ARG A 44 28.00 -15.79 3.01
CA ARG A 44 28.75 -14.58 3.40
C ARG A 44 27.81 -13.46 3.86
N HIS A 45 26.64 -13.35 3.23
CA HIS A 45 25.59 -12.44 3.67
C HIS A 45 25.02 -12.76 5.06
N LEU A 46 24.70 -14.03 5.29
CA LEU A 46 24.14 -14.52 6.55
C LEU A 46 25.10 -14.36 7.73
N VAL A 47 26.41 -14.50 7.51
CA VAL A 47 27.43 -14.28 8.55
C VAL A 47 27.93 -12.83 8.62
N GLY A 48 27.37 -11.92 7.81
CA GLY A 48 27.66 -10.49 7.85
C GLY A 48 29.00 -10.07 7.23
N VAL A 49 29.69 -10.98 6.54
CA VAL A 49 30.93 -10.70 5.79
C VAL A 49 30.63 -9.74 4.63
N GLU A 50 29.48 -9.91 3.97
CA GLU A 50 28.99 -9.03 2.91
C GLU A 50 27.52 -8.69 3.14
N THR A 51 27.05 -7.59 2.55
CA THR A 51 25.61 -7.28 2.55
C THR A 51 25.10 -7.33 1.13
N VAL A 52 24.41 -8.40 0.80
CA VAL A 52 23.91 -8.67 -0.54
C VAL A 52 22.51 -8.09 -0.70
N GLY A 53 22.23 -7.53 -1.87
CA GLY A 53 20.89 -7.25 -2.33
C GLY A 53 20.57 -8.01 -3.61
N VAL A 54 19.28 -8.26 -3.82
CA VAL A 54 18.73 -8.95 -4.99
C VAL A 54 17.93 -8.00 -5.87
N TYR A 55 18.03 -8.23 -7.17
CA TYR A 55 17.26 -7.52 -8.18
C TYR A 55 15.88 -8.15 -8.36
N GLN A 56 14.86 -7.30 -8.53
CA GLN A 56 13.46 -7.72 -8.49
C GLN A 56 12.99 -8.53 -9.71
N LEU A 57 13.38 -8.11 -10.92
CA LEU A 57 12.83 -8.64 -12.17
C LEU A 57 13.82 -9.55 -12.86
N ASN A 58 13.39 -10.72 -13.32
CA ASN A 58 14.18 -11.54 -14.24
C ASN A 58 14.24 -10.93 -15.66
N THR A 59 14.97 -11.57 -16.58
CA THR A 59 15.13 -11.11 -17.98
C THR A 59 13.82 -11.12 -18.80
N GLN A 60 12.76 -11.70 -18.27
CA GLN A 60 11.41 -11.75 -18.86
C GLN A 60 10.41 -10.86 -18.11
N SER A 61 10.88 -9.97 -17.23
CA SER A 61 10.02 -9.13 -16.36
C SER A 61 9.11 -9.91 -15.41
N MET A 62 9.53 -11.09 -14.98
CA MET A 62 8.84 -11.93 -14.00
C MET A 62 9.49 -11.78 -12.62
N VAL A 63 8.71 -12.00 -11.56
CA VAL A 63 9.15 -11.89 -10.16
C VAL A 63 8.75 -13.10 -9.34
N LYS A 64 9.60 -13.50 -8.39
CA LYS A 64 9.36 -14.58 -7.41
C LYS A 64 8.70 -14.07 -6.13
N TRP A 65 8.63 -12.75 -5.93
CA TRP A 65 8.11 -12.15 -4.72
C TRP A 65 7.55 -10.74 -4.95
N LEU A 66 6.72 -10.32 -4.00
CA LEU A 66 6.26 -8.95 -3.77
C LEU A 66 6.80 -8.51 -2.39
N CYS A 67 7.30 -7.29 -2.27
CA CYS A 67 7.81 -6.77 -1.01
C CYS A 67 7.22 -5.39 -0.71
N PHE A 68 6.79 -5.20 0.53
CA PHE A 68 6.44 -3.90 1.09
C PHE A 68 7.56 -3.45 2.02
N ASP A 69 8.12 -2.27 1.76
CA ASP A 69 9.14 -1.67 2.61
C ASP A 69 8.53 -0.55 3.46
N LEU A 70 8.51 -0.79 4.77
CA LEU A 70 7.95 0.07 5.79
C LEU A 70 9.10 0.74 6.54
N ASP A 71 9.45 1.92 6.05
CA ASP A 71 10.57 2.72 6.52
C ASP A 71 10.13 3.69 7.64
N PRO A 72 10.76 3.67 8.83
CA PRO A 72 10.49 4.63 9.90
C PRO A 72 10.74 6.08 9.52
N GLU A 73 11.56 6.35 8.49
CA GLU A 73 11.76 7.71 8.02
C GLU A 73 10.56 8.26 7.20
N ARG A 74 9.62 7.39 6.79
CA ARG A 74 8.43 7.74 5.99
C ARG A 74 7.10 7.51 6.71
N LEU A 75 7.13 6.79 7.82
CA LEU A 75 5.96 6.35 8.57
C LEU A 75 6.10 6.75 10.03
N GLU A 76 5.06 7.39 10.57
CA GLU A 76 4.99 7.72 11.99
C GLU A 76 4.94 6.46 12.87
N ASP A 77 4.18 5.45 12.43
CA ASP A 77 4.12 4.13 13.08
C ASP A 77 4.24 3.00 12.03
N PRO A 78 5.48 2.55 11.77
CA PRO A 78 5.75 1.45 10.86
C PRO A 78 5.15 0.11 11.34
N LYS A 79 5.09 -0.12 12.67
CA LYS A 79 4.56 -1.36 13.24
C LYS A 79 3.06 -1.46 13.00
N ALA A 80 2.31 -0.42 13.33
CA ALA A 80 0.87 -0.37 13.05
C ALA A 80 0.57 -0.47 11.55
N SER A 81 1.44 0.08 10.71
CA SER A 81 1.33 -0.02 9.24
C SER A 81 1.54 -1.45 8.76
N ALA A 82 2.53 -2.17 9.30
CA ALA A 82 2.76 -3.58 9.01
C ALA A 82 1.58 -4.45 9.48
N GLN A 83 1.04 -4.18 10.68
CA GLN A 83 -0.14 -4.88 11.21
C GLN A 83 -1.37 -4.70 10.32
N ARG A 84 -1.66 -3.49 9.82
CA ARG A 84 -2.77 -3.26 8.87
C ARG A 84 -2.57 -4.03 7.55
N LEU A 85 -1.33 -4.08 7.07
CA LEU A 85 -0.95 -4.85 5.88
C LEU A 85 -1.21 -6.35 6.06
N LEU A 86 -0.73 -6.91 7.17
CA LEU A 86 -0.92 -8.33 7.53
C LEU A 86 -2.39 -8.66 7.77
N HIS A 87 -3.15 -7.78 8.42
CA HIS A 87 -4.59 -7.93 8.61
C HIS A 87 -5.32 -8.07 7.27
N VAL A 88 -5.01 -7.21 6.30
CA VAL A 88 -5.57 -7.33 4.94
C VAL A 88 -5.16 -8.65 4.28
N CYS A 89 -3.89 -9.05 4.38
CA CYS A 89 -3.42 -10.31 3.80
C CYS A 89 -4.16 -11.52 4.39
N PHE A 90 -4.37 -11.55 5.70
CA PHE A 90 -4.96 -12.69 6.41
C PHE A 90 -6.47 -12.59 6.60
N GLU A 91 -7.09 -11.48 6.18
CA GLU A 91 -8.53 -11.31 6.16
C GLU A 91 -9.16 -12.47 5.39
N LYS A 92 -10.03 -13.19 6.08
CA LYS A 92 -10.71 -14.34 5.54
C LYS A 92 -11.96 -13.92 4.78
N LYS A 93 -12.23 -14.59 3.67
CA LYS A 93 -13.42 -14.37 2.85
C LYS A 93 -14.11 -15.69 2.56
N VAL A 94 -15.44 -15.63 2.61
CA VAL A 94 -16.30 -16.72 2.15
C VAL A 94 -16.35 -16.64 0.63
N GLU A 95 -15.85 -17.67 -0.04
CA GLU A 95 -16.00 -17.83 -1.48
C GLU A 95 -17.40 -18.37 -1.84
N GLU A 96 -17.74 -18.39 -3.14
CA GLU A 96 -19.04 -18.86 -3.64
C GLU A 96 -19.39 -20.30 -3.20
N ASN A 97 -18.38 -21.11 -2.87
CA ASN A 97 -18.52 -22.49 -2.41
C ASN A 97 -18.57 -22.63 -0.87
N GLU A 98 -18.85 -21.54 -0.13
CA GLU A 98 -18.89 -21.47 1.34
C GLU A 98 -17.56 -21.78 2.05
N VAL A 99 -16.47 -21.96 1.31
CA VAL A 99 -15.14 -22.17 1.89
C VAL A 99 -14.54 -20.82 2.28
N GLU A 100 -14.20 -20.70 3.55
CA GLU A 100 -13.49 -19.54 4.07
C GLU A 100 -11.99 -19.65 3.80
N ARG A 101 -11.41 -18.67 3.08
CA ARG A 101 -9.98 -18.63 2.76
C ARG A 101 -9.38 -17.25 3.02
N PRO A 102 -8.13 -17.15 3.52
CA PRO A 102 -7.46 -15.86 3.60
C PRO A 102 -7.16 -15.33 2.20
N ARG A 103 -7.06 -14.00 2.06
CA ARG A 103 -6.62 -13.42 0.77
C ARG A 103 -5.23 -13.88 0.37
N ILE A 104 -4.34 -14.02 1.35
CA ILE A 104 -2.97 -14.52 1.21
C ILE A 104 -2.70 -15.47 2.39
N TRP A 105 -2.26 -16.69 2.10
CA TRP A 105 -1.90 -17.66 3.14
C TRP A 105 -0.64 -17.22 3.89
N SER A 106 -0.66 -17.36 5.23
CA SER A 106 0.45 -16.93 6.10
C SER A 106 1.78 -17.66 5.83
N HIS A 107 1.73 -18.89 5.33
CA HIS A 107 2.91 -19.63 4.88
C HIS A 107 3.57 -18.99 3.63
N SER A 108 2.87 -18.12 2.90
CA SER A 108 3.43 -17.38 1.76
C SER A 108 3.99 -16.01 2.15
N VAL A 109 3.90 -15.64 3.43
CA VAL A 109 4.34 -14.34 3.93
C VAL A 109 5.54 -14.50 4.85
N LEU A 110 6.51 -13.58 4.75
CA LEU A 110 7.58 -13.39 5.73
C LEU A 110 7.55 -11.94 6.20
N LEU A 111 7.44 -11.74 7.52
CA LEU A 111 7.69 -10.45 8.16
C LEU A 111 9.15 -10.41 8.62
N GLU A 112 9.86 -9.36 8.22
CA GLU A 112 11.27 -9.14 8.50
C GLU A 112 11.43 -7.77 9.16
N ALA A 113 12.14 -7.69 10.29
CA ALA A 113 12.78 -6.45 10.71
C ALA A 113 14.04 -6.27 9.86
N SER A 114 14.07 -5.28 8.97
CA SER A 114 15.21 -5.06 8.07
C SER A 114 16.44 -4.48 8.79
N ARG A 115 16.20 -3.82 9.95
CA ARG A 115 17.19 -3.17 10.84
C ARG A 115 16.84 -3.37 12.33
N PHE A 116 16.81 -4.61 12.83
CA PHE A 116 16.43 -4.86 14.24
C PHE A 116 17.39 -4.17 15.24
N PRO A 117 16.90 -3.52 16.32
CA PRO A 117 15.50 -3.45 16.80
C PRO A 117 14.70 -2.23 16.31
N ASP A 118 15.14 -1.53 15.28
CA ASP A 118 14.39 -0.37 14.76
C ASP A 118 13.03 -0.81 14.20
N PRO A 119 12.02 0.07 14.23
CA PRO A 119 10.73 -0.18 13.61
C PRO A 119 10.83 -0.04 12.08
N SER A 120 11.68 -0.83 11.44
CA SER A 120 11.88 -0.89 10.00
C SER A 120 11.58 -2.30 9.51
N TYR A 121 10.57 -2.44 8.67
CA TYR A 121 10.01 -3.74 8.33
C TYR A 121 9.94 -3.97 6.83
N HIS A 122 10.21 -5.20 6.41
CA HIS A 122 9.78 -5.70 5.12
C HIS A 122 8.69 -6.76 5.30
N VAL A 123 7.63 -6.66 4.50
CA VAL A 123 6.63 -7.73 4.36
C VAL A 123 6.80 -8.36 2.99
N TRP A 124 7.29 -9.59 2.95
CA TRP A 124 7.50 -10.35 1.73
C TRP A 124 6.33 -11.29 1.47
N ILE A 125 5.89 -11.38 0.22
CA ILE A 125 4.91 -12.36 -0.25
C ILE A 125 5.56 -13.13 -1.39
N PHE A 126 5.68 -14.45 -1.25
CA PHE A 126 6.33 -15.32 -2.24
C PHE A 126 5.34 -15.88 -3.25
N PHE A 127 5.77 -16.06 -4.49
CA PHE A 127 5.05 -16.77 -5.54
C PHE A 127 5.70 -18.14 -5.80
N ALA A 128 4.89 -19.19 -5.96
CA ALA A 128 5.41 -20.55 -6.21
C ALA A 128 6.03 -20.66 -7.60
N ILE A 129 5.40 -19.98 -8.56
CA ILE A 129 5.86 -19.84 -9.94
C ILE A 129 6.05 -18.33 -10.17
N PRO A 130 7.14 -17.88 -10.80
CA PRO A 130 7.32 -16.48 -11.11
C PRO A 130 6.11 -15.91 -11.85
N VAL A 131 5.65 -14.72 -11.45
CA VAL A 131 4.51 -14.03 -12.06
C VAL A 131 4.99 -12.76 -12.77
N PRO A 132 4.25 -12.23 -13.77
CA PRO A 132 4.62 -10.96 -14.39
C PRO A 132 4.71 -9.84 -13.34
N ALA A 133 5.75 -8.99 -13.41
CA ALA A 133 5.96 -7.92 -12.45
C ALA A 133 4.76 -6.97 -12.35
N LYS A 134 4.06 -6.75 -13.48
CA LYS A 134 2.77 -6.02 -13.52
C LYS A 134 1.73 -6.60 -12.56
N VAL A 135 1.61 -7.92 -12.51
CA VAL A 135 0.64 -8.63 -11.65
C VAL A 135 1.01 -8.45 -10.18
N ALA A 136 2.26 -8.73 -9.82
CA ALA A 136 2.75 -8.55 -8.44
C ALA A 136 2.60 -7.10 -7.96
N ARG A 137 2.96 -6.13 -8.81
CA ARG A 137 2.80 -4.70 -8.52
C ARG A 137 1.34 -4.31 -8.33
N TRP A 138 0.44 -4.80 -9.19
CA TRP A 138 -1.00 -4.55 -9.05
C TRP A 138 -1.55 -5.11 -7.73
N LEU A 139 -1.16 -6.34 -7.38
CA LEU A 139 -1.54 -6.98 -6.11
C LEU A 139 -1.06 -6.15 -4.92
N GLY A 140 0.21 -5.75 -4.89
CA GLY A 140 0.75 -4.94 -3.81
C GLY A 140 0.03 -3.61 -3.64
N LEU A 141 -0.19 -2.92 -4.75
CA LEU A 141 -0.94 -1.68 -4.78
C LEU A 141 -2.40 -1.84 -4.32
N ARG A 142 -3.03 -2.98 -4.61
CA ARG A 142 -4.39 -3.29 -4.13
C ARG A 142 -4.41 -3.60 -2.64
N ILE A 143 -3.39 -4.30 -2.12
CA ILE A 143 -3.26 -4.58 -0.69
C ILE A 143 -3.06 -3.27 0.08
N LEU A 144 -2.18 -2.36 -0.38
CA LEU A 144 -2.03 -1.04 0.23
C LEU A 144 -3.34 -0.24 0.25
N GLU A 145 -4.08 -0.25 -0.86
CA GLU A 145 -5.37 0.42 -0.96
C GLU A 145 -6.36 -0.09 0.08
N LEU A 146 -6.46 -1.41 0.25
CA LEU A 146 -7.32 -2.04 1.26
C LEU A 146 -6.83 -1.76 2.70
N ALA A 147 -5.51 -1.68 2.91
CA ALA A 147 -4.91 -1.34 4.20
C ALA A 147 -4.97 0.16 4.52
N SER A 148 -5.56 0.98 3.64
CA SER A 148 -5.58 2.44 3.72
C SER A 148 -4.18 3.06 3.84
N LEU A 149 -3.19 2.44 3.19
CA LEU A 149 -1.79 2.86 3.16
C LEU A 149 -1.44 3.50 1.80
N SER A 150 -0.58 4.52 1.84
CA SER A 150 -0.14 5.18 0.62
C SER A 150 1.14 4.56 0.05
N PRO A 151 1.24 4.34 -1.27
CA PRO A 151 2.50 3.93 -1.91
C PRO A 151 3.59 5.01 -1.87
N LYS A 152 3.27 6.22 -1.37
CA LYS A 152 4.26 7.26 -1.08
C LYS A 152 4.97 7.05 0.26
N GLN A 153 4.33 6.33 1.18
CA GLN A 153 4.85 6.07 2.53
C GLN A 153 5.42 4.66 2.64
N VAL A 154 4.71 3.68 2.10
CA VAL A 154 5.16 2.27 2.01
C VAL A 154 5.60 2.02 0.57
N GLU A 155 6.88 1.71 0.37
CA GLU A 155 7.34 1.34 -0.97
C GLU A 155 6.86 -0.07 -1.33
N VAL A 156 6.51 -0.27 -2.60
CA VAL A 156 6.09 -1.56 -3.14
C VAL A 156 7.07 -2.01 -4.20
N PHE A 157 7.54 -3.24 -4.07
CA PHE A 157 8.43 -3.90 -5.01
C PHE A 157 7.73 -5.13 -5.62
N PRO A 158 7.69 -5.27 -6.96
CA PRO A 158 8.50 -4.53 -7.91
C PRO A 158 8.02 -3.09 -8.17
N LYS A 159 8.98 -2.15 -8.30
CA LYS A 159 8.68 -0.72 -8.57
C LYS A 159 8.19 -0.49 -10.01
N GLN A 160 8.71 -1.26 -10.96
CA GLN A 160 8.33 -1.27 -12.37
C GLN A 160 7.64 -2.58 -12.78
N SER A 161 6.85 -2.50 -13.84
CA SER A 161 6.15 -3.65 -14.43
C SER A 161 6.99 -4.40 -15.46
N GLU A 162 8.04 -3.78 -16.01
CA GLU A 162 8.86 -4.29 -17.11
C GLU A 162 10.31 -3.82 -16.95
N ILE A 163 11.26 -4.61 -17.45
CA ILE A 163 12.64 -4.16 -17.63
C ILE A 163 12.73 -3.20 -18.83
N THR A 164 13.57 -2.18 -18.73
CA THR A 164 13.91 -1.31 -19.86
C THR A 164 15.40 -1.39 -20.16
N LYS A 165 15.85 -0.78 -21.27
CA LYS A 165 17.29 -0.70 -21.58
C LYS A 165 18.07 0.03 -20.49
N GLU A 166 17.45 1.05 -19.89
CA GLU A 166 18.02 1.88 -18.83
C GLU A 166 17.94 1.20 -17.45
N GLN A 167 16.93 0.34 -17.24
CA GLN A 167 16.68 -0.37 -15.98
C GLN A 167 16.53 -1.87 -16.20
N SER A 168 17.57 -2.50 -16.74
CA SER A 168 17.54 -3.89 -17.18
C SER A 168 17.50 -4.93 -16.06
N TYR A 169 17.67 -4.51 -14.80
CA TYR A 169 17.67 -5.37 -13.61
C TYR A 169 16.50 -5.09 -12.66
N GLY A 170 15.74 -4.00 -12.86
CA GLY A 170 14.77 -3.58 -11.85
C GLY A 170 15.39 -2.71 -10.75
N ASN A 171 14.69 -2.63 -9.62
CA ASN A 171 15.24 -2.09 -8.39
C ASN A 171 15.82 -3.20 -7.51
N LEU A 172 16.63 -2.80 -6.53
CA LEU A 172 17.29 -3.67 -5.56
C LEU A 172 16.51 -3.69 -4.24
N VAL A 173 16.47 -4.84 -3.57
CA VAL A 173 16.15 -4.94 -2.13
C VAL A 173 17.25 -5.76 -1.44
N LYS A 174 17.69 -5.33 -0.25
CA LYS A 174 18.65 -6.10 0.56
C LYS A 174 18.06 -7.49 0.86
N LEU A 175 18.87 -8.55 0.76
CA LEU A 175 18.45 -9.87 1.24
C LEU A 175 18.16 -9.81 2.75
N PRO A 176 17.17 -10.59 3.24
CA PRO A 176 16.89 -10.66 4.67
C PRO A 176 17.99 -11.42 5.43
N PHE A 177 17.97 -11.28 6.74
CA PHE A 177 18.84 -11.97 7.72
C PHE A 177 20.31 -11.58 7.74
N GLY A 178 20.80 -10.80 6.78
CA GLY A 178 22.17 -10.27 6.84
C GLY A 178 22.32 -8.99 7.65
N PHE A 179 23.58 -8.64 7.88
CA PHE A 179 24.00 -7.42 8.55
C PHE A 179 23.90 -6.22 7.62
N HIS A 180 23.48 -5.06 8.11
CA HIS A 180 23.48 -3.80 7.35
C HIS A 180 24.74 -3.00 7.69
N GLN A 181 25.59 -2.68 6.70
CA GLN A 181 26.93 -2.13 6.94
C GLN A 181 26.92 -0.72 7.54
N VAL A 182 25.96 0.13 7.13
CA VAL A 182 25.87 1.53 7.61
C VAL A 182 25.24 1.59 9.00
N GLU A 183 23.99 1.13 9.10
CA GLU A 183 23.22 1.10 10.36
C GLU A 183 23.79 0.16 11.43
N ARG A 184 24.72 -0.73 11.05
CA ARG A 184 25.35 -1.73 11.92
C ARG A 184 24.34 -2.63 12.65
N LYS A 185 23.20 -2.91 12.00
CA LYS A 185 22.08 -3.69 12.54
C LYS A 185 21.82 -4.93 11.70
N TRP A 186 21.35 -5.97 12.37
CA TRP A 186 20.98 -7.22 11.71
C TRP A 186 19.52 -7.19 11.26
N SER A 187 19.25 -7.88 10.15
CA SER A 187 17.89 -8.26 9.82
C SER A 187 17.46 -9.51 10.60
N ARG A 188 16.17 -9.58 10.98
CA ARG A 188 15.57 -10.69 11.73
C ARG A 188 14.19 -11.02 11.19
N ALA A 189 13.85 -12.31 11.11
CA ALA A 189 12.46 -12.72 10.92
C ALA A 189 11.66 -12.36 12.17
N LEU A 190 10.38 -12.00 12.01
CA LEU A 190 9.50 -11.68 13.12
C LEU A 190 8.22 -12.53 13.09
N ASP A 191 7.67 -12.76 14.28
CA ASP A 191 6.30 -13.23 14.43
C ASP A 191 5.29 -12.16 14.01
N PHE A 192 4.16 -12.58 13.41
CA PHE A 192 3.17 -11.66 12.85
C PHE A 192 2.37 -10.88 13.91
N GLU A 193 2.21 -11.45 15.10
CA GLU A 193 1.39 -10.88 16.17
C GLU A 193 2.27 -10.18 17.20
N SER A 194 3.26 -10.89 17.76
CA SER A 194 4.10 -10.35 18.82
C SER A 194 5.19 -9.40 18.31
N PHE A 195 5.61 -9.54 17.05
CA PHE A 195 6.80 -8.90 16.47
C PHE A 195 8.09 -9.29 17.20
N GLU A 196 8.09 -10.41 17.92
CA GLU A 196 9.31 -11.00 18.49
C GLU A 196 10.13 -11.70 17.41
N THR A 197 11.44 -11.78 17.63
CA THR A 197 12.36 -12.37 16.65
C THR A 197 12.18 -13.87 16.54
N LEU A 198 12.05 -14.36 15.31
CA LEU A 198 12.06 -15.79 14.98
C LEU A 198 13.43 -16.21 14.43
N SER A 199 13.71 -17.51 14.50
CA SER A 199 14.84 -18.10 13.79
C SER A 199 14.68 -17.90 12.28
N SER A 200 15.77 -17.60 11.58
CA SER A 200 15.81 -17.50 10.12
C SER A 200 15.36 -18.78 9.41
N ASN A 201 15.40 -19.93 10.09
CA ASN A 201 14.90 -21.21 9.58
C ASN A 201 13.39 -21.20 9.29
N VAL A 202 12.63 -20.23 9.82
CA VAL A 202 11.21 -20.05 9.47
C VAL A 202 11.02 -19.86 7.96
N LEU A 203 12.04 -19.41 7.22
CA LEU A 203 12.01 -19.32 5.77
C LEU A 203 11.84 -20.69 5.09
N LEU A 204 12.38 -21.77 5.67
CA LEU A 204 12.29 -23.12 5.12
C LEU A 204 10.84 -23.63 5.09
N GLU A 205 10.01 -23.11 6.00
CA GLU A 205 8.59 -23.43 6.11
C GLU A 205 7.70 -22.55 5.21
N LYS A 206 8.29 -21.58 4.50
CA LYS A 206 7.53 -20.69 3.61
C LYS A 206 7.31 -21.32 2.24
N TRP A 207 6.10 -21.18 1.70
CA TRP A 207 5.70 -21.70 0.40
C TRP A 207 5.12 -20.57 -0.45
N GLY A 208 5.45 -20.53 -1.73
CA GLY A 208 4.91 -19.51 -2.61
C GLY A 208 3.41 -19.69 -2.88
N LEU A 209 2.71 -18.60 -3.13
CA LEU A 209 1.33 -18.62 -3.61
C LEU A 209 1.29 -18.88 -5.12
N SER A 210 0.26 -19.56 -5.59
CA SER A 210 0.01 -19.76 -7.02
C SER A 210 -1.18 -18.92 -7.46
N LEU A 211 -1.08 -18.31 -8.63
CA LEU A 211 -2.19 -17.62 -9.30
C LEU A 211 -2.59 -18.43 -10.52
N SER A 212 -3.89 -18.57 -10.77
CA SER A 212 -4.37 -19.21 -11.99
C SER A 212 -3.97 -18.40 -13.22
N GLU A 213 -3.80 -19.06 -14.37
CA GLU A 213 -3.55 -18.37 -15.64
C GLU A 213 -4.69 -17.39 -15.97
N ALA A 214 -5.93 -17.74 -15.63
CA ALA A 214 -7.10 -16.89 -15.81
C ALA A 214 -7.01 -15.61 -14.97
N ASP A 215 -6.57 -15.70 -13.71
CA ASP A 215 -6.37 -14.53 -12.84
C ASP A 215 -5.23 -13.65 -13.34
N ILE A 216 -4.10 -14.26 -13.74
CA ILE A 216 -2.97 -13.55 -14.34
C ILE A 216 -3.45 -12.79 -15.59
N ALA A 217 -4.13 -13.47 -16.52
CA ALA A 217 -4.65 -12.87 -17.75
C ALA A 217 -5.66 -11.74 -17.45
N LYS A 218 -6.52 -11.92 -16.44
CA LYS A 218 -7.47 -10.89 -15.99
C LYS A 218 -6.75 -9.66 -15.45
N ILE A 219 -5.75 -9.83 -14.59
CA ILE A 219 -4.99 -8.72 -14.00
C ILE A 219 -4.17 -7.99 -15.07
N LEU A 220 -3.59 -8.71 -16.03
CA LEU A 220 -2.81 -8.11 -17.12
C LEU A 220 -3.65 -7.16 -17.99
N LYS A 221 -4.96 -7.40 -18.13
CA LYS A 221 -5.90 -6.51 -18.84
C LYS A 221 -6.19 -5.21 -18.08
N PHE A 222 -5.92 -5.15 -16.79
CA PHE A 222 -6.14 -3.92 -16.03
C PHE A 222 -5.14 -2.83 -16.47
N LYS A 223 -5.63 -1.59 -16.51
CA LYS A 223 -4.77 -0.42 -16.69
C LYS A 223 -3.81 -0.33 -15.52
N ASP A 224 -2.56 0.02 -15.79
CA ASP A 224 -1.59 0.23 -14.73
C ASP A 224 -2.12 1.28 -13.75
N LYS A 225 -2.23 0.88 -12.49
CA LYS A 225 -2.43 1.82 -11.39
C LYS A 225 -1.11 2.60 -11.25
N ARG A 226 -0.95 3.66 -12.06
CA ARG A 226 0.16 4.62 -11.93
C ARG A 226 0.02 5.47 -10.65
N HIS A 227 -1.20 5.55 -10.13
CA HIS A 227 -1.53 6.25 -8.90
C HIS A 227 -2.58 5.45 -8.13
N VAL A 228 -2.16 4.58 -7.20
CA VAL A 228 -3.05 4.32 -6.06
C VAL A 228 -3.14 5.63 -5.33
N GLN A 229 -4.36 6.08 -5.08
CA GLN A 229 -4.66 7.38 -4.50
C GLN A 229 -3.69 7.62 -3.35
N ALA A 230 -2.80 8.59 -3.58
CA ALA A 230 -2.01 9.19 -2.53
C ALA A 230 -2.96 9.46 -1.37
N ALA A 231 -2.52 9.20 -0.13
CA ALA A 231 -3.10 9.89 1.00
C ALA A 231 -3.30 11.33 0.56
N PHE A 232 -4.57 11.77 0.56
CA PHE A 232 -4.89 13.11 0.11
C PHE A 232 -4.15 14.03 1.07
N VAL A 233 -3.01 14.59 0.63
CA VAL A 233 -2.27 15.56 1.41
C VAL A 233 -3.19 16.76 1.48
N LEU A 234 -3.78 16.98 2.66
CA LEU A 234 -4.66 18.10 2.88
C LEU A 234 -3.89 19.38 2.52
N PRO A 235 -4.49 20.32 1.79
CA PRO A 235 -3.79 21.53 1.39
C PRO A 235 -3.34 22.28 2.64
N ARG A 236 -2.13 22.87 2.62
CA ARG A 236 -1.55 23.57 3.78
C ARG A 236 -2.36 24.80 4.23
N GLY A 237 -3.39 25.18 3.48
CA GLY A 237 -4.33 26.23 3.82
C GLY A 237 -5.62 26.11 3.00
N ASN A 238 -6.70 26.66 3.54
CA ASN A 238 -8.00 26.66 2.88
C ASN A 238 -8.24 27.99 2.15
N LYS A 239 -8.80 27.93 0.95
CA LYS A 239 -9.12 29.10 0.14
C LYS A 239 -10.63 29.25 -0.05
N PRO A 240 -11.17 30.48 -0.03
CA PRO A 240 -12.55 30.71 -0.42
C PRO A 240 -12.75 30.36 -1.89
N LEU A 241 -13.89 29.75 -2.21
CA LEU A 241 -14.33 29.53 -3.58
C LEU A 241 -14.79 30.85 -4.20
N LYS A 242 -14.64 30.98 -5.51
CA LYS A 242 -15.25 32.11 -6.23
C LYS A 242 -16.77 31.95 -6.23
N CYS A 243 -17.52 33.04 -6.25
CA CYS A 243 -18.99 33.03 -6.21
C CYS A 243 -19.61 32.10 -7.28
N GLY A 244 -19.08 32.09 -8.52
CA GLY A 244 -19.56 31.19 -9.58
C GLY A 244 -19.27 29.70 -9.36
N GLU A 245 -18.32 29.34 -8.49
CA GLU A 245 -18.04 27.95 -8.11
C GLU A 245 -18.93 27.50 -6.95
N GLU A 246 -19.20 28.39 -5.98
CA GLU A 246 -20.18 28.15 -4.92
C GLU A 246 -21.56 27.86 -5.52
N GLU A 247 -21.99 28.66 -6.50
CA GLU A 247 -23.27 28.49 -7.19
C GLU A 247 -23.38 27.15 -7.92
N LYS A 248 -22.29 26.67 -8.55
CA LYS A 248 -22.28 25.35 -9.19
C LYS A 248 -22.43 24.21 -8.18
N ALA A 249 -21.78 24.33 -7.02
CA ALA A 249 -21.91 23.36 -5.95
C ALA A 249 -23.33 23.33 -5.38
N VAL A 250 -23.94 24.51 -5.16
CA VAL A 250 -25.35 24.62 -4.76
C VAL A 250 -26.27 23.93 -5.77
N LYS A 251 -26.16 24.27 -7.06
CA LYS A 251 -26.96 23.67 -8.14
C LYS A 251 -26.80 22.15 -8.25
N PHE A 252 -25.64 21.61 -7.89
CA PHE A 252 -25.44 20.17 -7.84
C PHE A 252 -26.15 19.56 -6.62
N LEU A 253 -25.92 20.10 -5.43
CA LEU A 253 -26.42 19.53 -4.18
C LEU A 253 -27.95 19.52 -4.13
N ILE A 254 -28.62 20.61 -4.55
CA ILE A 254 -30.09 20.70 -4.51
C ILE A 254 -30.79 19.58 -5.30
N LYS A 255 -30.17 19.04 -6.35
CA LYS A 255 -30.74 17.95 -7.16
C LYS A 255 -30.91 16.65 -6.37
N TYR A 256 -30.06 16.45 -5.37
CA TYR A 256 -29.95 15.22 -4.61
C TYR A 256 -30.26 15.43 -3.11
N TRP A 257 -30.66 16.64 -2.72
CA TRP A 257 -30.89 17.02 -1.33
C TRP A 257 -32.27 16.55 -0.84
N ARG A 258 -32.39 15.24 -0.54
CA ARG A 258 -33.64 14.61 -0.14
C ARG A 258 -33.62 14.16 1.32
N LYS A 259 -34.75 14.25 2.02
CA LYS A 259 -34.89 13.75 3.38
C LYS A 259 -34.54 12.25 3.44
N GLY A 260 -33.77 11.82 4.43
CA GLY A 260 -33.19 10.48 4.52
C GLY A 260 -31.80 10.33 3.89
N GLN A 261 -31.51 11.07 2.80
CA GLN A 261 -30.21 11.00 2.09
C GLN A 261 -29.34 12.25 2.26
N ARG A 262 -29.94 13.40 2.57
CA ARG A 262 -29.27 14.72 2.68
C ARG A 262 -28.09 14.72 3.66
N ASN A 263 -28.15 13.89 4.72
CA ASN A 263 -27.06 13.76 5.68
C ASN A 263 -25.81 13.11 5.08
N GLN A 264 -25.97 12.01 4.34
CA GLN A 264 -24.84 11.34 3.69
C GLN A 264 -24.25 12.23 2.58
N LEU A 265 -25.11 12.94 1.86
CA LEU A 265 -24.71 13.90 0.82
C LEU A 265 -23.89 15.05 1.39
N GLU A 266 -24.33 15.63 2.50
CA GLU A 266 -23.60 16.67 3.23
C GLU A 266 -22.24 16.16 3.71
N LEU A 267 -22.19 14.98 4.33
CA LEU A 267 -20.94 14.37 4.81
C LEU A 267 -19.94 14.16 3.66
N ALA A 268 -20.39 13.62 2.53
CA ALA A 268 -19.55 13.39 1.36
C ALA A 268 -19.08 14.69 0.72
N PHE A 269 -19.95 15.71 0.67
CA PHE A 269 -19.60 17.04 0.17
C PHE A 269 -18.58 17.75 1.08
N LEU A 270 -18.75 17.67 2.40
CA LEU A 270 -17.81 18.26 3.35
C LEU A 270 -16.44 17.57 3.29
N GLY A 271 -16.41 16.24 3.17
CA GLY A 271 -15.17 15.52 2.93
C GLY A 271 -14.50 15.89 1.60
N TYR A 272 -15.27 16.14 0.55
CA TYR A 272 -14.75 16.70 -0.70
C TYR A 272 -14.15 18.10 -0.51
N CYS A 273 -14.83 18.99 0.20
CA CYS A 273 -14.39 20.36 0.45
C CYS A 273 -13.08 20.41 1.25
N ILE A 274 -12.99 19.62 2.33
CA ILE A 274 -11.79 19.51 3.17
C ILE A 274 -10.60 19.01 2.34
N LYS A 275 -10.82 17.96 1.53
CA LYS A 275 -9.79 17.47 0.60
C LYS A 275 -9.41 18.60 -0.36
N ARG A 276 -10.34 19.27 -1.02
CA ARG A 276 -9.99 20.35 -1.98
C ARG A 276 -9.44 21.63 -1.34
N GLY A 277 -9.34 21.73 -0.02
CA GLY A 277 -8.88 22.93 0.68
C GLY A 277 -9.85 24.10 0.51
N VAL A 278 -11.14 23.81 0.45
CA VAL A 278 -12.19 24.83 0.45
C VAL A 278 -12.28 25.44 1.85
N SER A 279 -12.50 26.75 1.94
CA SER A 279 -12.68 27.45 3.22
C SER A 279 -13.93 26.96 3.96
N HIS A 280 -13.84 27.00 5.29
CA HIS A 280 -15.00 26.75 6.17
C HIS A 280 -16.16 27.69 5.80
N GLU A 281 -15.87 28.96 5.54
CA GLU A 281 -16.84 29.99 5.18
C GLU A 281 -17.57 29.65 3.87
N SER A 282 -16.84 29.23 2.83
CA SER A 282 -17.43 28.79 1.56
C SER A 282 -18.31 27.55 1.74
N ALA A 283 -17.82 26.53 2.46
CA ALA A 283 -18.61 25.34 2.73
C ALA A 283 -19.90 25.68 3.50
N ARG A 284 -19.80 26.56 4.50
CA ARG A 284 -20.94 27.04 5.30
C ARG A 284 -21.95 27.82 4.46
N ARG A 285 -21.49 28.72 3.58
CA ARG A 285 -22.36 29.46 2.65
C ARG A 285 -23.10 28.54 1.69
N ILE A 286 -22.40 27.55 1.12
CA ILE A 286 -23.01 26.58 0.20
C ILE A 286 -24.10 25.78 0.91
N ILE A 287 -23.82 25.18 2.07
CA ILE A 287 -24.81 24.42 2.83
C ILE A 287 -25.98 25.29 3.26
N ALA A 288 -25.72 26.51 3.77
CA ALA A 288 -26.78 27.45 4.13
C ALA A 288 -27.72 27.74 2.95
N ARG A 289 -27.14 27.99 1.76
CA ARG A 289 -27.90 28.30 0.55
C ARG A 289 -28.69 27.10 0.04
N VAL A 290 -28.13 25.89 0.12
CA VAL A 290 -28.86 24.66 -0.22
C VAL A 290 -30.07 24.49 0.70
N CYS A 291 -29.87 24.60 2.02
CA CYS A 291 -30.97 24.50 2.98
C CYS A 291 -32.07 25.54 2.72
N ASP A 292 -31.71 26.78 2.37
CA ASP A 292 -32.69 27.82 2.05
C ASP A 292 -33.49 27.49 0.78
N LEU A 293 -32.82 27.02 -0.27
CA LEU A 293 -33.46 26.68 -1.54
C LEU A 293 -34.32 25.42 -1.46
N THR A 294 -33.99 24.49 -0.56
CA THR A 294 -34.74 23.23 -0.38
C THR A 294 -35.70 23.29 0.80
N SER A 295 -35.82 24.43 1.48
CA SER A 295 -36.61 24.60 2.72
C SER A 295 -36.30 23.52 3.77
N ASP A 296 -35.01 23.25 4.00
CA ASP A 296 -34.55 22.22 4.95
C ASP A 296 -34.82 22.64 6.40
N GLU A 297 -35.72 21.90 7.05
CA GLU A 297 -36.12 22.14 8.44
C GLU A 297 -34.99 21.93 9.46
N GLU A 298 -33.92 21.22 9.08
CA GLU A 298 -32.77 20.93 9.94
C GLU A 298 -31.58 21.87 9.72
N LYS A 299 -31.76 23.00 9.01
CA LYS A 299 -30.69 23.95 8.64
C LYS A 299 -29.70 24.23 9.77
N ALA A 300 -30.18 24.49 10.98
CA ALA A 300 -29.31 24.76 12.13
C ALA A 300 -28.38 23.58 12.48
N ALA A 301 -28.87 22.34 12.37
CA ALA A 301 -28.07 21.14 12.59
C ALA A 301 -27.06 20.91 11.46
N ARG A 302 -27.45 21.19 10.21
CA ARG A 302 -26.58 21.13 9.02
C ARG A 302 -25.37 22.05 9.17
N LEU A 303 -25.60 23.31 9.54
CA LEU A 303 -24.51 24.26 9.77
C LEU A 303 -23.59 23.87 10.94
N ARG A 304 -24.12 23.27 12.01
CA ARG A 304 -23.28 22.69 13.08
C ARG A 304 -22.43 21.53 12.59
N LEU A 305 -22.93 20.72 11.65
CA LEU A 305 -22.17 19.64 11.06
C LEU A 305 -20.98 20.18 10.24
N VAL A 306 -21.16 21.29 9.52
CA VAL A 306 -20.06 22.00 8.86
C VAL A 306 -18.98 22.40 9.87
N ASP A 307 -19.38 23.00 10.99
CA ASP A 307 -18.44 23.44 12.04
C ASP A 307 -17.65 22.26 12.62
N TYR A 308 -18.36 21.20 13.01
CA TYR A 308 -17.76 19.98 13.54
C TYR A 308 -16.77 19.34 12.56
N HIS A 309 -17.09 19.31 11.27
CA HIS A 309 -16.22 18.69 10.26
C HIS A 309 -14.90 19.45 10.06
N TYR A 310 -14.93 20.78 10.10
CA TYR A 310 -13.74 21.61 9.93
C TYR A 310 -12.90 21.73 11.21
N GLN A 311 -13.51 21.56 12.40
CA GLN A 311 -12.82 21.60 13.68
C GLN A 311 -12.26 20.23 14.10
N ASN A 312 -13.06 19.15 13.99
CA ASN A 312 -12.76 17.86 14.63
C ASN A 312 -12.39 16.75 13.65
N ARG A 313 -12.79 16.84 12.38
CA ARG A 313 -12.59 15.74 11.40
C ARG A 313 -11.44 15.96 10.41
N ARG A 314 -10.70 17.07 10.52
CA ARG A 314 -9.47 17.28 9.72
C ARG A 314 -8.42 16.20 9.94
N SER A 315 -8.32 15.65 11.15
CA SER A 315 -7.40 14.57 11.50
C SER A 315 -7.70 13.24 10.80
N LEU A 316 -8.92 13.05 10.29
CA LEU A 316 -9.33 11.80 9.61
C LEU A 316 -8.75 11.65 8.20
N GLY A 317 -8.22 12.72 7.60
CA GLY A 317 -7.46 12.67 6.33
C GLY A 317 -8.10 11.82 5.22
N SER A 318 -7.52 10.64 4.98
CA SER A 318 -7.95 9.67 3.96
C SER A 318 -9.33 9.04 4.23
N GLY A 319 -9.75 8.91 5.50
CA GLY A 319 -11.01 8.29 5.92
C GLY A 319 -12.27 9.13 5.67
N LEU A 320 -12.13 10.38 5.20
CA LEU A 320 -13.27 11.20 4.80
C LEU A 320 -13.89 10.68 3.49
N MET A 321 -15.17 10.30 3.52
CA MET A 321 -15.94 10.09 2.30
C MET A 321 -15.97 11.39 1.48
N ALA A 322 -15.64 11.30 0.19
CA ALA A 322 -15.53 12.48 -0.68
C ALA A 322 -16.15 12.15 -2.05
N VAL A 323 -15.34 12.12 -3.11
CA VAL A 323 -15.82 11.83 -4.47
C VAL A 323 -16.48 10.45 -4.59
N SER A 324 -16.02 9.45 -3.85
CA SER A 324 -16.63 8.11 -3.81
C SER A 324 -18.05 8.15 -3.25
N GLY A 325 -18.25 8.79 -2.10
CA GLY A 325 -19.56 8.95 -1.47
C GLY A 325 -20.53 9.78 -2.33
N LEU A 326 -20.04 10.84 -2.96
CA LEU A 326 -20.87 11.64 -3.88
C LEU A 326 -21.33 10.81 -5.09
N ARG A 327 -20.47 9.94 -5.64
CA ARG A 327 -20.81 9.07 -6.78
C ARG A 327 -21.84 8.01 -6.41
N GLU A 328 -21.72 7.44 -5.22
CA GLU A 328 -22.65 6.45 -4.69
C GLU A 328 -24.06 7.02 -4.55
N ILE A 329 -24.18 8.21 -3.94
CA ILE A 329 -25.47 8.89 -3.77
C ILE A 329 -26.09 9.27 -5.12
N VAL A 330 -25.28 9.71 -6.09
CA VAL A 330 -25.79 10.01 -7.44
C VAL A 330 -26.28 8.75 -8.14
N ARG A 331 -25.57 7.63 -8.00
CA ARG A 331 -25.98 6.34 -8.57
C ARG A 331 -27.29 5.86 -7.95
N GLU A 332 -27.39 5.86 -6.63
CA GLU A 332 -28.63 5.50 -5.92
C GLU A 332 -29.79 6.42 -6.33
N ALA A 333 -29.56 7.73 -6.47
CA ALA A 333 -30.62 8.64 -6.91
C ALA A 333 -31.08 8.41 -8.36
N LEU A 334 -30.24 7.83 -9.22
CA LEU A 334 -30.55 7.49 -10.61
C LEU A 334 -31.21 6.11 -10.76
N GLU A 335 -30.96 5.18 -9.84
CA GLU A 335 -31.63 3.87 -9.82
C GLU A 335 -33.08 3.95 -9.33
N TRP A 336 -33.46 5.06 -8.69
CA TRP A 336 -34.78 5.33 -8.12
C TRP A 336 -35.56 6.44 -8.87
N ALA A 337 -35.04 6.90 -10.01
CA ALA A 337 -35.66 7.88 -10.91
C ALA A 337 -36.18 7.17 -12.16
#